data_AF-A0A836I018-F1
#
_entry.id   AF-A0A836I018-F1
#
_cell.length_a   1.000
_cell.length_b   1.000
_cell.length_c   1.000
_cell.angle_alpha   90.00
_cell.angle_beta   90.00
_cell.angle_gamma   90.00
#
_symmetry.space_group_name_H-M   'P 1'
#
loop_
_entity.id
_entity.type
_entity.pdbx_description
1 polymer ?
#
loop_
_entity_poly.entity_id
_entity_poly.type
_entity_poly.pdbx_seq_one_letter_code
_entity_poly.pdbx_strand_id
1 'polypeptide(L)'
;MWLFSSSVAAARPLPSPTSSPSAKRYDNASLPLELRLIRVSKADISCVTADDVKRVRERLTSDELTTALRLLVETNRFADIIASVSSSTWAEAAAGVTAVQMGLSGGVMRDRMSLLYSILPYVSDSFLTTMGSPFAGDH
;
A
#
# COMPACT_ATOMS: atom_id res chain seq x y z
N MET A 1 27.01 -46.76 -55.58
CA MET A 1 28.44 -46.45 -55.46
C MET A 1 28.64 -45.82 -54.09
N TRP A 2 29.39 -46.50 -53.23
CA TRP A 2 29.68 -46.08 -51.85
C TRP A 2 30.74 -44.99 -51.85
N LEU A 3 30.60 -43.97 -50.99
CA LEU A 3 31.75 -43.33 -50.32
C LEU A 3 31.33 -42.85 -48.92
N PHE A 4 32.04 -43.39 -47.93
CA PHE A 4 32.13 -42.90 -46.57
C PHE A 4 33.00 -41.63 -46.51
N SER A 5 32.76 -40.76 -45.54
CA SER A 5 33.83 -40.19 -44.72
C SER A 5 33.28 -39.55 -43.44
N SER A 6 33.78 -40.07 -42.32
CA SER A 6 33.56 -39.64 -40.94
C SER A 6 34.44 -38.43 -40.57
N SER A 7 33.99 -37.63 -39.62
CA SER A 7 34.86 -37.10 -38.58
C SER A 7 34.09 -36.87 -37.28
N VAL A 8 34.58 -37.51 -36.22
CA VAL A 8 34.19 -37.37 -34.82
C VAL A 8 35.33 -36.64 -34.11
N ALA A 9 35.02 -35.56 -33.39
CA ALA A 9 35.76 -35.01 -32.25
C ALA A 9 35.02 -33.71 -31.83
N ALA A 10 34.78 -33.36 -30.57
CA ALA A 10 34.88 -33.98 -29.28
C ALA A 10 34.02 -33.10 -28.33
N ALA A 11 33.58 -33.67 -27.21
CA ALA A 11 32.66 -33.10 -26.24
C ALA A 11 33.05 -31.74 -25.62
N ARG A 12 32.06 -30.86 -25.38
CA ARG A 12 31.97 -30.10 -24.14
C ARG A 12 30.53 -29.63 -23.84
N PRO A 13 29.95 -29.95 -22.67
CA PRO A 13 28.61 -29.50 -22.27
C PRO A 13 28.67 -28.06 -21.77
N LEU A 14 27.79 -27.19 -22.28
CA LEU A 14 27.57 -25.85 -21.70
C LEU A 14 26.27 -25.85 -20.88
N PRO A 15 26.28 -25.27 -19.66
CA PRO A 15 25.25 -25.51 -18.65
C PRO A 15 24.00 -24.65 -18.84
N SER A 16 22.84 -25.23 -18.56
CA SER A 16 21.70 -24.50 -17.96
C SER A 16 22.00 -24.38 -16.47
N PRO A 17 21.85 -23.22 -15.83
CA PRO A 17 20.54 -22.70 -15.42
C PRO A 17 20.47 -21.17 -15.55
N THR A 18 19.33 -20.49 -15.45
CA THR A 18 18.89 -19.94 -14.15
C THR A 18 17.56 -19.24 -14.36
N SER A 19 16.63 -19.66 -13.50
CA SER A 19 15.40 -19.01 -13.04
C SER A 19 15.15 -17.56 -13.47
N SER A 20 13.88 -17.35 -13.86
CA SER A 20 13.12 -16.11 -13.83
C SER A 20 13.64 -15.07 -12.82
N PRO A 21 13.59 -13.77 -13.16
CA PRO A 21 13.97 -12.73 -12.22
C PRO A 21 13.05 -12.80 -11.00
N SER A 22 13.59 -13.38 -9.93
CA SER A 22 13.07 -13.25 -8.58
C SER A 22 13.00 -11.76 -8.30
N ALA A 23 11.78 -11.22 -8.22
CA ALA A 23 11.52 -9.84 -7.87
C ALA A 23 12.30 -9.55 -6.59
N LYS A 24 13.27 -8.62 -6.68
CA LYS A 24 14.13 -8.20 -5.58
C LYS A 24 13.25 -7.72 -4.43
N ARG A 25 13.00 -8.59 -3.46
CA ARG A 25 12.32 -8.29 -2.19
C ARG A 25 13.36 -7.88 -1.16
N TYR A 26 14.25 -6.95 -1.52
CA TYR A 26 15.26 -6.38 -0.64
C TYR A 26 15.27 -4.86 -0.89
N ASP A 27 15.27 -4.09 0.20
CA ASP A 27 15.31 -2.61 0.29
C ASP A 27 13.99 -1.83 0.44
N ASN A 28 12.90 -2.47 0.87
CA ASN A 28 11.74 -1.69 1.33
C ASN A 28 11.91 -1.16 2.76
N ALA A 29 12.75 -1.76 3.61
CA ALA A 29 12.88 -1.34 5.01
C ALA A 29 13.76 -0.09 5.22
N SER A 30 14.62 0.24 4.25
CA SER A 30 15.55 1.39 4.30
C SER A 30 14.90 2.71 3.86
N LEU A 31 13.72 2.65 3.26
CA LEU A 31 12.99 3.83 2.80
C LEU A 31 12.19 4.49 3.94
N PRO A 32 12.00 5.82 3.91
CA PRO A 32 11.05 6.52 4.77
C PRO A 32 9.66 5.85 4.74
N LEU A 33 8.98 5.86 5.89
CA LEU A 33 7.71 5.17 6.08
C LEU A 33 6.67 5.60 5.04
N GLU A 34 6.62 6.89 4.72
CA GLU A 34 5.70 7.49 3.76
C GLU A 34 5.88 6.88 2.37
N LEU A 35 7.13 6.81 1.89
CA LEU A 35 7.45 6.23 0.59
C LEU A 35 7.14 4.74 0.52
N ARG A 36 7.23 4.04 1.65
CA ARG A 36 6.86 2.63 1.74
C ARG A 36 5.34 2.47 1.67
N LEU A 37 4.61 3.25 2.45
CA LEU A 37 3.16 3.16 2.55
C LEU A 37 2.45 3.57 1.24
N ILE A 38 2.98 4.56 0.51
CA ILE A 38 2.46 4.97 -0.81
C ILE A 38 2.52 3.83 -1.83
N ARG A 39 3.55 2.98 -1.75
CA ARG A 39 3.76 1.87 -2.70
C ARG A 39 2.91 0.64 -2.42
N VAL A 40 2.27 0.55 -1.26
CA VAL A 40 1.44 -0.61 -0.88
C VAL A 40 0.25 -0.68 -1.84
N SER A 41 0.11 -1.79 -2.56
CA SER A 41 -1.00 -2.03 -3.47
C SER A 41 -2.21 -2.66 -2.79
N LYS A 42 -3.34 -2.72 -3.48
CA LYS A 42 -4.54 -3.45 -3.01
C LYS A 42 -4.26 -4.96 -2.83
N ALA A 43 -3.44 -5.54 -3.70
CA ALA A 43 -3.02 -6.94 -3.59
C ALA A 43 -2.21 -7.18 -2.32
N ASP A 44 -1.32 -6.25 -1.97
CA ASP A 44 -0.55 -6.32 -0.72
C ASP A 44 -1.48 -6.24 0.51
N ILE A 45 -2.48 -5.36 0.48
CA ILE A 45 -3.49 -5.23 1.56
C ILE A 45 -4.25 -6.56 1.74
N SER A 46 -4.66 -7.20 0.63
CA SER A 46 -5.43 -8.45 0.70
C SER A 46 -4.65 -9.62 1.31
N CYS A 47 -3.32 -9.55 1.30
CA CYS A 47 -2.45 -10.57 1.89
C CYS A 47 -2.23 -10.38 3.41
N VAL A 48 -2.73 -9.31 4.01
CA VAL A 48 -2.48 -9.00 5.44
C VAL A 48 -3.27 -9.93 6.35
N THR A 49 -2.56 -10.63 7.22
CA THR A 49 -3.14 -11.56 8.20
C THR A 49 -3.30 -10.91 9.57
N ALA A 50 -4.12 -11.51 10.44
CA ALA A 50 -4.25 -11.10 11.84
C ALA A 50 -2.90 -11.15 12.60
N ASP A 51 -2.07 -12.15 12.33
CA ASP A 51 -0.74 -12.28 12.94
C ASP A 51 0.20 -11.14 12.52
N ASP A 52 0.10 -10.67 11.28
CA ASP A 52 0.87 -9.51 10.83
C ASP A 52 0.42 -8.23 11.54
N VAL A 53 -0.90 -8.06 11.74
CA VAL A 53 -1.44 -6.93 12.52
C VAL A 53 -0.91 -6.95 13.95
N LYS A 54 -0.92 -8.11 14.61
CA LYS A 54 -0.40 -8.26 15.97
C LYS A 54 1.10 -7.93 16.04
N ARG A 55 1.89 -8.46 15.11
CA ARG A 55 3.34 -8.21 15.03
C ARG A 55 3.67 -6.74 14.78
N VAL A 56 2.91 -6.07 13.91
CA VAL A 56 3.09 -4.63 13.65
C VAL A 56 2.72 -3.84 14.90
N ARG A 57 1.59 -4.14 15.55
CA ARG A 57 1.16 -3.45 16.77
C ARG A 57 2.22 -3.46 17.87
N GLU A 58 2.91 -4.59 18.06
CA GLU A 58 3.95 -4.73 19.09
C GLU A 58 5.19 -3.85 18.83
N ARG A 59 5.40 -3.40 17.58
CA ARG A 59 6.59 -2.64 17.16
C ARG A 59 6.28 -1.21 16.76
N LEU A 60 5.03 -0.89 16.49
CA LEU A 60 4.59 0.39 15.94
C LEU A 60 4.71 1.49 16.99
N THR A 61 5.47 2.53 16.65
CA THR A 61 5.57 3.72 17.49
C THR A 61 4.39 4.67 17.26
N SER A 62 4.15 5.59 18.21
CA SER A 62 3.07 6.58 18.08
C SER A 62 3.31 7.57 16.92
N ASP A 63 4.56 7.86 16.60
CA ASP A 63 4.95 8.74 15.49
C ASP A 63 4.65 8.06 14.14
N GLU A 64 5.11 6.82 13.97
CA GLU A 64 4.81 6.02 12.78
C GLU A 64 3.30 5.82 12.58
N LEU A 65 2.55 5.58 13.65
CA LEU A 65 1.09 5.50 13.60
C LEU A 65 0.47 6.82 13.13
N THR A 66 0.93 7.96 13.65
CA THR A 66 0.42 9.28 13.27
C THR A 66 0.70 9.58 11.80
N THR A 67 1.90 9.27 11.33
CA THR A 67 2.30 9.38 9.91
C THR A 67 1.44 8.47 9.03
N ALA A 68 1.24 7.22 9.43
CA ALA A 68 0.41 6.28 8.68
C ALA A 68 -1.06 6.74 8.61
N LEU A 69 -1.63 7.24 9.71
CA LEU A 69 -2.98 7.79 9.76
C LEU A 69 -3.13 9.02 8.87
N ARG A 70 -2.14 9.93 8.88
CA ARG A 70 -2.14 11.12 8.01
C ARG A 70 -2.15 10.72 6.54
N LEU A 71 -1.27 9.81 6.16
CA LEU A 71 -1.16 9.33 4.78
C LEU A 71 -2.43 8.58 4.34
N LEU A 72 -3.02 7.79 5.23
CA LEU A 72 -4.27 7.05 4.97
C LEU A 72 -5.42 8.02 4.61
N VAL A 73 -5.52 9.13 5.34
CA VAL A 73 -6.52 10.18 5.07
C VAL A 73 -6.21 10.93 3.78
N GLU A 74 -4.95 11.34 3.57
CA GLU A 74 -4.53 12.06 2.36
C GLU A 74 -4.73 11.25 1.07
N THR A 75 -4.46 9.95 1.14
CA THR A 75 -4.56 9.05 -0.02
C THR A 75 -5.94 8.40 -0.16
N ASN A 76 -6.88 8.71 0.74
CA ASN A 76 -8.23 8.15 0.79
C ASN A 76 -8.29 6.61 0.69
N ARG A 77 -7.30 5.91 1.28
CA ARG A 77 -7.16 4.45 1.13
C ARG A 77 -8.07 3.62 2.04
N PHE A 78 -8.98 4.25 2.77
CA PHE A 78 -9.94 3.57 3.63
C PHE A 78 -10.80 2.57 2.86
N ALA A 79 -11.27 2.95 1.67
CA ALA A 79 -12.12 2.09 0.85
C ALA A 79 -11.40 0.79 0.45
N ASP A 80 -10.13 0.86 0.07
CA ASP A 80 -9.34 -0.31 -0.31
C ASP A 80 -9.13 -1.27 0.86
N ILE A 81 -8.91 -0.74 2.07
CA ILE A 81 -8.72 -1.55 3.27
C ILE A 81 -10.04 -2.23 3.67
N ILE A 82 -11.14 -1.50 3.68
CA ILE A 82 -12.47 -2.05 4.01
C ILE A 82 -12.85 -3.16 3.02
N ALA A 83 -12.58 -2.95 1.72
CA ALA A 83 -12.96 -3.90 0.67
C ALA A 83 -12.06 -5.14 0.57
N SER A 84 -10.80 -5.06 1.03
CA SER A 84 -9.79 -6.09 0.74
C SER A 84 -9.35 -6.90 1.95
N VAL A 85 -9.53 -6.39 3.17
CA VAL A 85 -9.06 -7.04 4.40
C VAL A 85 -10.09 -8.03 4.92
N SER A 86 -9.62 -9.20 5.36
CA SER A 86 -10.48 -10.23 5.93
C SER A 86 -11.12 -9.80 7.26
N SER A 87 -12.28 -10.37 7.61
CA SER A 87 -12.98 -10.06 8.86
C SER A 87 -12.14 -10.37 10.11
N SER A 88 -11.30 -11.42 10.09
CA SER A 88 -10.45 -11.77 11.23
C SER A 88 -9.30 -10.78 11.41
N THR A 89 -8.70 -10.33 10.31
CA THR A 89 -7.69 -9.27 10.33
C THR A 89 -8.27 -7.96 10.87
N TRP A 90 -9.51 -7.61 10.48
CA TRP A 90 -10.24 -6.47 11.03
C TRP A 90 -10.53 -6.59 12.52
N ALA A 91 -11.01 -7.75 12.97
CA ALA A 91 -11.31 -8.00 14.38
C ALA A 91 -10.04 -7.86 15.24
N GLU A 92 -8.92 -8.42 14.79
CA GLU A 92 -7.64 -8.29 15.50
C GLU A 92 -7.18 -6.83 15.53
N ALA A 93 -7.29 -6.10 14.41
CA ALA A 93 -6.94 -4.68 14.35
C ALA A 93 -7.78 -3.83 15.32
N ALA A 94 -9.08 -4.10 15.43
CA ALA A 94 -9.99 -3.39 16.33
C ALA A 94 -9.76 -3.74 17.81
N ALA A 95 -9.46 -5.00 18.13
CA ALA A 95 -9.36 -5.50 19.51
C ALA A 95 -8.26 -4.82 20.34
N GLY A 96 -7.19 -4.33 19.70
CA GLY A 96 -6.08 -3.68 20.40
C GLY A 96 -5.96 -2.18 20.13
N VAL A 97 -7.05 -1.52 19.72
CA VAL A 97 -7.09 -0.06 19.65
C VAL A 97 -7.15 0.50 21.08
N THR A 98 -6.14 1.28 21.46
CA THR A 98 -6.10 1.94 22.77
C THR A 98 -6.70 3.34 22.71
N ALA A 99 -7.08 3.90 23.87
CA ALA A 99 -7.58 5.27 23.97
C ALA A 99 -6.58 6.30 23.41
N VAL A 100 -5.27 6.05 23.56
CA VAL A 100 -4.22 6.92 23.00
C VAL A 100 -4.26 6.89 21.47
N GLN A 101 -4.35 5.70 20.86
CA GLN A 101 -4.43 5.55 19.41
C GLN A 101 -5.72 6.15 18.85
N MET A 102 -6.83 6.03 19.58
CA MET A 102 -8.09 6.67 19.25
C MET A 102 -7.99 8.20 19.34
N GLY A 103 -7.28 8.73 20.34
CA GLY A 103 -6.97 10.15 20.46
C GLY A 103 -6.12 10.68 19.30
N LEU A 104 -5.10 9.93 18.88
CA LEU A 104 -4.24 10.29 17.74
C LEU A 104 -5.04 10.35 16.43
N SER A 105 -5.85 9.32 16.15
CA SER A 105 -6.72 9.30 14.97
C SER A 105 -7.75 10.43 14.98
N GLY A 106 -8.37 10.69 16.14
CA GLY A 106 -9.27 11.83 16.33
C GLY A 106 -8.59 13.18 16.10
N GLY A 107 -7.35 13.34 16.54
CA GLY A 107 -6.53 14.54 16.28
C GLY A 107 -6.28 14.76 14.79
N VAL A 108 -5.78 13.74 14.10
CA VAL A 108 -5.52 13.83 12.64
C VAL A 108 -6.79 14.15 11.86
N MET A 109 -7.92 13.51 12.19
CA MET A 109 -9.18 13.77 11.49
C MET A 109 -9.70 15.18 11.79
N ARG A 110 -9.60 15.65 13.04
CA ARG A 110 -9.97 17.02 13.42
C ARG A 110 -9.15 18.04 12.66
N ASP A 111 -7.84 17.85 12.56
CA ASP A 111 -6.95 18.79 11.85
C ASP A 111 -7.36 18.88 10.37
N ARG A 112 -7.66 17.75 9.73
CA ARG A 112 -8.12 17.69 8.34
C ARG A 112 -9.48 18.35 8.14
N MET A 113 -10.43 18.08 9.02
CA MET A 113 -11.73 18.73 8.98
C MET A 113 -11.60 20.24 9.22
N SER A 114 -10.72 20.66 10.14
CA SER A 114 -10.48 22.07 10.41
C SER A 114 -9.91 22.80 9.19
N LEU A 115 -8.98 22.15 8.46
CA LEU A 115 -8.47 22.68 7.21
C LEU A 115 -9.57 22.82 6.15
N LEU A 116 -10.43 21.80 6.00
CA LEU A 116 -11.57 21.86 5.10
C LEU A 116 -12.51 23.02 5.47
N TYR A 117 -12.87 23.15 6.75
CA TYR A 117 -13.69 24.25 7.26
C TYR A 117 -13.05 25.62 7.04
N SER A 118 -11.72 25.71 7.08
CA SER A 118 -11.00 26.97 6.85
C SER A 118 -11.02 27.38 5.37
N ILE A 119 -11.17 26.43 4.46
CA ILE A 119 -11.22 26.68 3.02
C ILE A 119 -12.65 26.98 2.55
N LEU A 120 -13.68 26.42 3.21
CA LEU A 120 -15.08 26.59 2.82
C LEU A 120 -15.52 28.05 2.59
N PRO A 121 -15.15 29.06 3.41
CA PRO A 121 -15.49 30.46 3.15
C PRO A 121 -14.89 31.03 1.86
N TYR A 122 -13.85 30.40 1.33
CA TYR A 122 -13.15 30.79 0.10
C TYR A 122 -13.55 29.93 -1.11
N VAL A 123 -14.47 28.98 -0.92
CA VAL A 123 -15.04 28.17 -1.99
C VAL A 123 -16.10 29.00 -2.72
N SER A 124 -15.81 29.38 -3.96
CA SER A 124 -16.76 30.06 -4.86
C SER A 124 -17.64 29.07 -5.62
N ASP A 125 -18.77 29.54 -6.17
CA ASP A 125 -19.60 28.74 -7.08
C ASP A 125 -18.81 28.24 -8.30
N SER A 126 -17.85 29.04 -8.78
CA SER A 126 -16.94 28.64 -9.87
C SER A 126 -15.99 27.50 -9.47
N PHE A 127 -15.55 27.46 -8.21
CA PHE A 127 -14.76 26.35 -7.67
C PHE A 127 -15.60 25.09 -7.56
N LEU A 128 -16.84 25.18 -7.07
CA LEU A 128 -17.77 24.04 -6.96
C LEU A 128 -18.15 23.47 -8.33
N THR A 129 -18.44 24.32 -9.32
CA THR A 129 -18.73 23.87 -10.69
C THR A 129 -17.52 23.23 -11.35
N THR A 130 -16.30 23.75 -11.11
CA THR A 130 -15.07 23.13 -11.61
C THR A 130 -14.80 21.77 -10.94
N MET A 131 -15.02 21.65 -9.63
CA MET A 131 -14.86 20.40 -8.88
C MET A 131 -15.95 19.36 -9.19
N GLY A 132 -17.18 19.80 -9.48
CA GLY A 132 -18.32 18.93 -9.80
C GLY A 132 -18.42 18.53 -11.27
N SER A 133 -17.74 19.26 -12.18
CA SER A 133 -17.70 18.99 -13.62
C SER A 133 -17.35 17.53 -14.00
N PRO A 134 -16.38 16.86 -13.33
CA PRO A 134 -16.06 15.46 -13.63
C PRO A 134 -17.20 14.46 -13.31
N PHE A 135 -18.19 14.86 -12.51
CA PHE A 135 -19.33 14.03 -12.11
C PHE A 135 -20.65 14.46 -12.78
N ALA A 136 -20.62 15.51 -13.59
CA ALA A 136 -21.80 16.11 -14.22
C ALA A 136 -22.12 15.54 -15.61
N GLY A 137 -21.34 14.58 -16.11
CA GLY A 137 -21.57 13.94 -17.41
C GLY A 137 -21.58 12.42 -17.30
N ASP A 138 -22.78 11.84 -17.12
CA ASP A 138 -23.17 10.48 -17.54
C ASP A 138 -24.69 10.29 -17.29
N HIS A 139 -25.50 11.18 -17.90
CA HIS A 139 -26.94 10.97 -18.10
C HIS A 139 -27.35 11.40 -19.52
#